data_AF-E0MPH6-F1
#
_entry.id   AF-E0MPH6-F1
#
_cell.length_a   1.000
_cell.length_b   1.000
_cell.length_c   1.000
_cell.angle_alpha   90.00
_cell.angle_beta   90.00
_cell.angle_gamma   90.00
#
_symmetry.space_group_name_H-M   'P 1'
#
loop_
_entity.id
_entity.type
_entity.pdbx_description
1 polymer ?
#
loop_
_entity_poly.entity_id
_entity_poly.type
_entity_poly.pdbx_seq_one_letter_code
_entity_poly.pdbx_strand_id
1 'polypeptide(L)'
;MAMLEIAVEIISWICFITGGFFLFIGSLGLLRLGDFWARLHAASIIDSAGLGLILFGMMFQAGLTLVTVKLIAIVLFLLITGPTASHAVANAAFASGSRPRSLVVDETARKEPKLRAGEPVSKRKRKAPSEKPATKKTKSKAT
;
A
#
# COMPACT_ATOMS: atom_id res chain seq x y z
N MET A 1 27.84 -20.97 -32.55
CA MET A 1 26.38 -21.04 -32.38
C MET A 1 25.99 -22.03 -31.28
N ALA A 2 26.44 -23.30 -31.33
CA ALA A 2 26.15 -24.29 -30.27
C ALA A 2 26.46 -23.83 -28.83
N MET A 3 27.61 -23.18 -28.59
CA MET A 3 27.97 -22.69 -27.25
C MET A 3 27.03 -21.59 -26.72
N LEU A 4 26.50 -20.73 -27.61
CA LEU A 4 25.56 -19.69 -27.23
C LEU A 4 24.17 -20.26 -26.90
N GLU A 5 23.73 -21.27 -27.64
CA GLU A 5 22.45 -21.95 -27.37
C GLU A 5 22.46 -22.65 -26.01
N ILE A 6 23.56 -23.35 -25.69
CA ILE A 6 23.74 -23.98 -24.38
C ILE A 6 23.72 -22.93 -23.25
N ALA A 7 24.37 -21.78 -23.45
CA ALA A 7 24.37 -20.71 -22.46
C ALA A 7 22.95 -20.15 -22.22
N VAL A 8 22.18 -19.91 -23.29
CA VAL A 8 20.78 -19.46 -23.20
C VAL A 8 19.92 -20.48 -22.47
N GLU A 9 20.12 -21.78 -22.75
CA GLU A 9 19.38 -22.85 -22.10
C GLU A 9 19.67 -22.91 -20.60
N ILE A 10 20.95 -22.85 -20.20
CA ILE A 10 21.34 -22.82 -18.79
C ILE A 10 20.72 -21.63 -18.06
N ILE A 11 20.79 -20.43 -18.65
CA ILE A 11 20.21 -19.21 -18.05
C ILE A 11 18.69 -19.34 -17.91
N SER A 12 18.01 -19.85 -18.93
CA SER A 12 16.56 -20.03 -18.93
C SER A 12 16.12 -21.03 -17.87
N TRP A 13 16.84 -22.15 -17.72
CA TRP A 13 16.61 -23.13 -16.66
C TRP A 13 16.78 -22.53 -15.26
N ILE A 14 17.84 -21.74 -15.04
CA ILE A 14 18.05 -21.05 -13.76
C ILE A 14 16.89 -20.10 -13.47
N CYS A 15 16.45 -19.32 -14.47
CA CYS A 15 15.29 -18.43 -14.34
C CYS A 15 13.99 -19.19 -14.01
N PHE A 16 13.75 -20.36 -14.63
CA PHE A 16 12.56 -21.16 -14.33
C PHE A 16 12.58 -21.80 -12.94
N ILE A 17 13.72 -22.33 -12.52
CA ILE A 17 13.86 -22.94 -11.19
C ILE A 17 13.69 -21.86 -10.11
N THR A 18 14.37 -20.73 -10.26
CA THR A 18 14.28 -19.63 -9.29
C THR A 18 12.90 -18.98 -9.31
N GLY A 19 12.33 -18.69 -10.48
CA GLY A 19 10.96 -18.17 -10.62
C GLY A 19 9.92 -19.13 -10.03
N GLY A 20 10.02 -20.43 -10.33
CA GLY A 20 9.17 -21.47 -9.76
C GLY A 20 9.28 -21.57 -8.23
N PHE A 21 10.49 -21.42 -7.69
CA PHE A 21 10.71 -21.35 -6.25
C PHE A 21 10.03 -20.13 -5.61
N PHE A 22 10.10 -18.94 -6.23
CA PHE A 22 9.37 -17.77 -5.76
C PHE A 22 7.85 -17.95 -5.85
N LEU A 23 7.33 -18.58 -6.90
CA LEU A 23 5.91 -18.92 -6.99
C LEU A 23 5.49 -19.88 -5.87
N PHE A 24 6.30 -20.89 -5.60
CA PHE A 24 6.03 -21.89 -4.56
C PHE A 24 6.01 -21.25 -3.16
N ILE A 25 7.05 -20.50 -2.81
CA ILE A 25 7.13 -19.81 -1.51
C ILE A 25 6.07 -18.72 -1.39
N GLY A 26 5.83 -17.96 -2.45
CA GLY A 26 4.81 -16.91 -2.46
C GLY A 26 3.41 -17.49 -2.27
N SER A 27 3.09 -18.59 -2.96
CA SER A 27 1.82 -19.32 -2.79
C SER A 27 1.67 -19.88 -1.38
N LEU A 28 2.72 -20.48 -0.83
CA LEU A 28 2.74 -20.95 0.55
C LEU A 28 2.57 -19.79 1.55
N GLY A 29 3.20 -18.65 1.29
CA GLY A 29 3.02 -17.41 2.05
C GLY A 29 1.58 -16.93 2.03
N LEU A 30 0.93 -16.95 0.87
CA LEU A 30 -0.47 -16.53 0.71
C LEU A 30 -1.45 -17.38 1.54
N LEU A 31 -1.13 -18.67 1.72
CA LEU A 31 -1.91 -19.62 2.54
C LEU A 31 -1.55 -19.57 4.04
N ARG A 32 -0.28 -19.34 4.39
CA ARG A 32 0.22 -19.40 5.77
C ARG A 32 0.10 -18.08 6.52
N LEU A 33 0.16 -16.94 5.82
CA LEU A 33 0.10 -15.61 6.43
C LEU A 33 -1.35 -15.29 6.84
N GLY A 34 -1.57 -15.10 8.13
CA GLY A 34 -2.89 -14.75 8.68
C GLY A 34 -3.27 -13.28 8.55
N ASP A 35 -2.33 -12.39 8.18
CA ASP A 35 -2.58 -10.96 7.99
C ASP A 35 -2.81 -10.64 6.50
N PHE A 36 -3.89 -9.92 6.20
CA PHE A 36 -4.23 -9.46 4.85
C PHE A 36 -3.08 -8.68 4.19
N TRP A 37 -2.41 -7.80 4.93
CA TRP A 37 -1.32 -6.98 4.39
C TRP A 37 -0.11 -7.82 4.00
N ALA A 38 0.18 -8.86 4.79
CA ALA A 38 1.24 -9.79 4.50
C ALA A 38 0.89 -10.72 3.31
N ARG A 39 -0.39 -11.10 3.16
CA ARG A 39 -0.89 -11.82 1.98
C ARG A 39 -0.78 -10.98 0.71
N LEU A 40 -1.08 -9.69 0.79
CA LEU A 40 -0.93 -8.75 -0.33
C LEU A 40 0.54 -8.60 -0.76
N HIS A 41 1.46 -8.57 0.21
CA HIS A 41 2.89 -8.58 -0.06
C HIS A 41 3.37 -9.89 -0.67
N ALA A 42 2.89 -11.04 -0.16
CA ALA A 42 3.21 -12.33 -0.76
C ALA A 42 2.75 -12.40 -2.23
N ALA A 43 1.55 -11.88 -2.54
CA ALA A 43 1.04 -11.80 -3.91
C ALA A 43 1.93 -10.94 -4.82
N SER A 44 2.43 -9.79 -4.34
CA SER A 44 3.29 -8.94 -5.18
C SER A 44 4.66 -9.57 -5.48
N ILE A 45 5.18 -10.41 -4.57
CA ILE A 45 6.41 -11.21 -4.80
C ILE A 45 6.17 -12.27 -5.89
N ILE A 46 5.02 -12.95 -5.88
CA ILE A 46 4.63 -13.94 -6.91
C ILE A 46 4.66 -13.29 -8.29
N ASP A 47 4.06 -12.11 -8.45
CA ASP A 47 3.98 -11.44 -9.75
C ASP A 47 5.34 -10.88 -10.19
N SER A 48 6.03 -10.16 -9.30
CA SER A 48 7.25 -9.42 -9.67
C SER A 48 8.46 -10.32 -9.83
N ALA A 49 8.68 -11.25 -8.89
CA ALA A 49 9.82 -12.15 -8.93
C ALA A 49 9.46 -13.50 -9.56
N GLY A 50 8.34 -14.12 -9.19
CA GLY A 50 7.96 -15.43 -9.72
C GLY A 50 7.65 -15.40 -11.22
N LEU A 51 6.56 -14.73 -11.58
CA LEU A 51 6.13 -14.60 -12.97
C LEU A 51 7.13 -13.81 -13.81
N GLY A 52 7.71 -12.74 -13.23
CA GLY A 52 8.75 -11.94 -13.89
C GLY A 52 9.95 -12.77 -14.35
N LEU A 53 10.53 -13.61 -13.48
CA LEU A 53 11.67 -14.45 -13.86
C LEU A 53 11.31 -15.52 -14.88
N ILE A 54 10.11 -16.11 -14.79
CA ILE A 54 9.66 -17.11 -15.76
C ILE A 54 9.46 -16.48 -17.15
N LEU A 55 8.80 -15.32 -17.22
CA LEU A 55 8.64 -14.62 -18.49
C LEU A 55 9.99 -14.19 -19.08
N PHE A 56 10.93 -13.78 -18.23
CA PHE A 56 12.28 -13.44 -18.66
C PHE A 56 13.04 -14.64 -19.23
N GLY A 57 12.98 -15.80 -18.58
CA GLY A 57 13.54 -17.05 -19.11
C GLY A 57 12.89 -17.46 -20.44
N MET A 58 11.58 -17.30 -20.59
CA MET A 58 10.89 -17.55 -21.85
C MET A 58 11.33 -16.61 -22.96
N MET A 59 11.60 -15.34 -22.66
CA MET A 59 12.10 -14.37 -23.65
C MET A 59 13.48 -14.75 -24.18
N PHE A 60 14.35 -15.29 -23.32
CA PHE A 60 15.65 -15.80 -23.74
C PHE A 60 15.52 -17.02 -24.66
N GLN A 61 14.60 -17.93 -24.37
CA GLN A 61 14.35 -19.12 -25.19
C GLN A 61 13.67 -18.79 -26.55
N ALA A 62 12.81 -17.77 -26.59
CA ALA A 62 11.99 -17.43 -27.76
C ALA A 62 12.75 -16.65 -28.86
N GLY A 63 13.93 -16.09 -28.56
CA GLY A 63 14.75 -15.34 -29.51
C GLY A 63 14.10 -14.06 -30.05
N LEU A 64 14.58 -13.50 -31.16
CA LEU A 64 14.01 -12.29 -31.78
C LEU A 64 12.81 -12.63 -32.69
N THR A 65 11.74 -13.15 -32.08
CA THR A 65 10.51 -13.53 -32.78
C THR A 65 9.31 -12.70 -32.33
N LEU A 66 8.19 -12.82 -33.06
CA LEU A 66 6.91 -12.20 -32.68
C LEU A 66 6.41 -12.66 -31.30
N VAL A 67 6.87 -13.84 -30.83
CA VAL A 67 6.59 -14.34 -29.48
C VAL A 67 7.21 -13.43 -28.43
N THR A 68 8.46 -12.99 -28.62
CA THR A 68 9.18 -12.14 -27.67
C THR A 68 8.55 -10.75 -27.57
N VAL A 69 8.05 -10.20 -28.67
CA VAL A 69 7.29 -8.93 -28.64
C VAL A 69 6.03 -9.08 -27.78
N LYS A 70 5.31 -10.20 -27.91
CA LYS A 70 4.14 -10.48 -27.07
C LYS A 70 4.53 -10.68 -25.60
N LEU A 71 5.64 -11.37 -25.32
CA LEU A 71 6.14 -11.56 -23.95
C LEU A 71 6.51 -10.21 -23.30
N ILE A 72 7.18 -9.32 -24.02
CA ILE A 72 7.48 -7.96 -23.53
C ILE A 72 6.20 -7.19 -23.22
N ALA A 73 5.20 -7.26 -24.11
CA ALA A 73 3.92 -6.62 -23.87
C ALA A 73 3.22 -7.16 -22.62
N ILE A 74 3.28 -8.48 -22.38
CA ILE A 74 2.76 -9.13 -21.18
C ILE A 74 3.50 -8.62 -19.93
N VAL A 75 4.84 -8.58 -19.94
CA VAL A 75 5.64 -8.09 -18.80
C VAL A 75 5.30 -6.64 -18.48
N LEU A 76 5.24 -5.76 -19.48
CA LEU A 76 4.87 -4.36 -19.29
C LEU A 76 3.46 -4.22 -18.71
N PHE A 77 2.51 -5.00 -19.23
CA PHE A 77 1.15 -5.01 -18.72
C PHE A 77 1.08 -5.49 -17.27
N LEU A 78 1.82 -6.53 -16.91
CA LEU A 78 1.90 -7.03 -15.54
C LEU A 78 2.53 -6.02 -14.59
N LEU A 79 3.60 -5.34 -15.01
CA LEU A 79 4.26 -4.32 -14.18
C LEU A 79 3.36 -3.13 -13.85
N ILE A 80 2.40 -2.80 -14.72
CA ILE A 80 1.42 -1.74 -14.44
C ILE A 80 0.24 -2.32 -13.64
N THR A 81 -0.23 -3.52 -14.01
CA THR A 81 -1.40 -4.14 -13.41
C THR A 81 -1.15 -4.55 -11.95
N GLY A 82 0.01 -5.12 -11.63
CA GLY A 82 0.34 -5.59 -10.28
C GLY A 82 0.26 -4.49 -9.20
N PRO A 83 0.97 -3.36 -9.36
CA PRO A 83 0.88 -2.21 -8.44
C PRO A 83 -0.52 -1.59 -8.41
N THR A 84 -1.18 -1.47 -9.56
CA THR A 84 -2.54 -0.89 -9.65
C THR A 84 -3.55 -1.75 -8.90
N ALA A 85 -3.53 -3.07 -9.11
CA ALA A 85 -4.37 -4.04 -8.42
C ALA A 85 -4.09 -4.03 -6.91
N SER A 86 -2.81 -4.04 -6.53
CA SER A 86 -2.40 -4.01 -5.13
C SER A 86 -2.86 -2.73 -4.43
N HIS A 87 -2.76 -1.58 -5.08
CA HIS A 87 -3.23 -0.29 -4.54
C HIS A 87 -4.76 -0.26 -4.42
N ALA A 88 -5.49 -0.74 -5.43
CA ALA A 88 -6.95 -0.81 -5.40
C ALA A 88 -7.44 -1.72 -4.26
N VAL A 89 -6.84 -2.90 -4.12
CA VAL A 89 -7.15 -3.89 -3.08
C VAL A 89 -6.79 -3.37 -1.69
N ALA A 90 -5.65 -2.71 -1.53
CA ALA A 90 -5.26 -2.05 -0.29
C ALA A 90 -6.26 -0.96 0.12
N ASN A 91 -6.64 -0.08 -0.80
CA ASN A 91 -7.59 1.00 -0.54
C ASN A 91 -8.98 0.46 -0.17
N ALA A 92 -9.44 -0.59 -0.84
CA ALA A 92 -10.69 -1.26 -0.51
C ALA A 92 -10.66 -1.88 0.90
N ALA A 93 -9.55 -2.52 1.27
CA ALA A 93 -9.38 -3.08 2.61
C ALA A 93 -9.30 -2.00 3.70
N PHE A 94 -8.62 -0.87 3.42
CA PHE A 94 -8.63 0.29 4.31
C PHE A 94 -10.05 0.84 4.51
N ALA A 95 -10.82 0.99 3.42
CA ALA A 95 -12.20 1.48 3.47
C ALA A 95 -13.13 0.50 4.21
N SER A 96 -12.87 -0.80 4.15
CA SER A 96 -13.63 -1.83 4.88
C SER A 96 -13.23 -1.97 6.36
N GLY A 97 -12.33 -1.12 6.86
CA GLY A 97 -11.88 -1.12 8.25
C GLY A 97 -10.74 -2.08 8.59
N SER A 98 -10.16 -2.78 7.60
CA SER A 98 -8.94 -3.57 7.80
C SER A 98 -7.74 -2.63 7.94
N ARG A 99 -7.23 -2.47 9.17
CA ARG A 99 -6.09 -1.61 9.45
C ARG A 99 -4.80 -2.41 9.52
N PRO A 100 -3.70 -1.94 8.91
CA PRO A 100 -2.37 -2.49 9.13
C PRO A 100 -2.04 -2.46 10.61
N ARG A 101 -1.44 -3.55 11.10
CA ARG A 101 -1.06 -3.68 12.51
C ARG A 101 -0.10 -2.59 12.98
N SER A 102 0.68 -2.01 12.06
CA SER A 102 1.58 -0.89 12.32
C SER A 102 0.87 0.45 12.60
N LEU A 103 -0.33 0.68 12.05
CA LEU A 103 -1.09 1.92 12.31
C LEU A 103 -1.82 1.90 13.65
N VAL A 104 -2.01 0.73 14.27
CA VAL A 104 -2.60 0.59 15.61
C VAL A 104 -1.69 1.20 16.69
N VAL A 105 -0.37 1.25 16.46
CA VAL A 105 0.61 1.86 17.38
C VAL A 105 0.53 3.40 17.37
N ASP A 106 0.04 4.00 16.28
CA ASP A 106 -0.02 5.46 16.14
C ASP A 106 -1.34 6.06 16.67
N GLU A 107 -2.41 5.27 16.82
CA GLU A 107 -3.61 5.71 17.53
C GLU A 107 -3.41 5.84 19.04
N THR A 108 -2.47 5.09 19.62
CA THR A 108 -2.04 5.28 21.01
C THR A 108 -1.16 6.51 21.20
N ALA A 109 -0.43 6.94 20.16
CA ALA A 109 0.38 8.17 20.19
C ALA A 109 -0.45 9.43 19.86
N ARG A 110 -1.52 9.29 19.04
CA ARG A 110 -2.44 10.38 18.67
C ARG A 110 -3.67 10.50 19.59
N LYS A 111 -3.63 9.90 20.78
CA LYS A 111 -4.58 10.16 21.88
C LYS A 111 -3.97 11.04 22.97
N GLU A 112 -3.41 12.19 22.64
CA GLU A 112 -3.51 13.37 23.52
C GLU A 112 -3.52 14.70 22.74
N PRO A 113 -4.71 15.23 22.41
CA PRO A 113 -5.04 16.58 22.80
C PRO A 113 -5.79 16.46 24.11
N LYS A 114 -5.13 16.86 25.23
CA LYS A 114 -5.68 16.91 26.58
C LYS A 114 -7.18 17.25 26.58
N LEU A 115 -8.03 16.23 26.63
CA LEU A 115 -9.40 16.40 27.07
C LEU A 115 -9.28 16.54 28.58
N ARG A 116 -9.18 17.79 29.04
CA ARG A 116 -9.25 18.11 30.47
C ARG A 116 -10.47 17.42 31.04
N ALA A 117 -10.23 16.36 31.81
CA ALA A 117 -11.24 15.70 32.59
C ALA A 117 -11.89 16.74 33.51
N GLY A 118 -13.21 16.94 33.35
CA GLY A 118 -14.03 17.54 34.41
C GLY A 118 -14.62 18.94 34.18
N GLU A 119 -14.65 19.52 32.98
CA GLU A 119 -15.47 20.74 32.78
C GLU A 119 -16.84 20.41 32.16
N PRO A 120 -17.96 20.66 32.88
CA PRO A 120 -19.29 20.50 32.29
C PRO A 120 -19.49 21.52 31.17
N VAL A 121 -20.05 21.03 30.05
CA VAL A 121 -20.29 21.72 28.77
C VAL A 121 -21.03 23.07 28.91
N SER A 122 -21.68 23.33 30.06
CA SER A 122 -22.36 24.58 30.39
C SER A 122 -21.46 25.83 30.45
N LYS A 123 -20.17 25.71 30.77
CA LYS A 123 -19.31 26.89 31.02
C LYS A 123 -18.54 27.43 29.82
N ARG A 124 -18.57 26.77 28.66
CA ARG A 124 -17.81 27.22 27.46
C ARG A 124 -18.31 28.52 26.83
N LYS A 125 -19.55 28.94 27.10
CA LYS A 125 -20.13 30.16 26.49
C LYS A 125 -19.91 31.46 27.26
N ARG A 126 -19.15 31.46 28.38
CA ARG A 126 -19.13 32.59 29.33
C ARG A 126 -17.81 33.35 29.50
N LYS A 127 -16.71 33.06 28.79
CA LYS A 127 -15.49 33.87 28.91
C LYS A 127 -15.08 34.50 27.58
N ALA A 128 -15.42 35.79 27.52
CA ALA A 128 -15.13 36.84 26.54
C ALA A 128 -13.67 36.94 26.08
N PRO A 129 -13.42 37.79 25.08
CA PRO A 129 -12.41 38.82 25.27
C PRO A 129 -13.02 40.22 25.42
N SER A 130 -12.62 40.88 26.49
CA SER A 130 -12.76 42.30 26.77
C SER A 130 -12.26 43.17 25.61
N GLU A 131 -13.11 44.05 25.10
CA GLU A 131 -12.72 45.20 24.28
C GLU A 131 -12.94 46.49 25.09
N LYS A 132 -11.97 47.39 25.01
CA LYS A 132 -11.70 48.54 25.91
C LYS A 132 -12.71 49.70 25.78
N PRO A 133 -12.68 50.68 26.71
CA PRO A 133 -13.80 51.57 27.00
C PRO A 133 -13.85 52.82 26.10
N ALA A 134 -15.05 53.24 25.71
CA ALA A 134 -15.31 54.57 25.16
C ALA A 134 -16.72 55.07 25.53
N THR A 135 -16.77 55.86 26.61
CA THR A 135 -17.57 57.09 26.79
C THR A 135 -18.80 57.35 25.89
N LYS A 136 -20.01 57.37 26.48
CA LYS A 136 -20.92 58.53 26.37
C LYS A 136 -22.11 58.45 27.35
N LYS A 137 -22.29 59.56 28.09
CA LYS A 137 -23.53 60.22 28.57
C LYS A 137 -24.83 59.52 28.11
N THR A 138 -25.90 59.39 28.90
CA THR A 138 -26.65 60.52 29.50
C THR A 138 -27.74 60.00 30.46
N LYS A 139 -28.03 60.81 31.48
CA LYS A 139 -29.15 60.78 32.43
C LYS A 139 -30.53 60.44 31.82
N SER A 140 -31.37 59.73 32.58
CA SER A 140 -32.79 60.07 32.82
C SER A 140 -33.32 59.23 33.99
N LYS A 141 -33.48 59.79 35.20
CA LYS A 141 -34.76 60.28 35.78
C LYS A 141 -35.83 59.17 35.79
N ALA A 142 -36.06 58.50 36.92
CA ALA A 142 -36.98 58.93 37.99
C ALA A 142 -38.38 59.21 37.43
N THR A 143 -39.33 58.30 37.65
CA THR A 143 -40.57 58.49 38.42
C THR A 143 -41.10 57.12 38.79
#